data_AF-X1SGB1-F1
#
_entry.id   AF-X1SGB1-F1
#
_cell.length_a   1.000
_cell.length_b   1.000
_cell.length_c   1.000
_cell.angle_alpha   90.00
_cell.angle_beta   90.00
_cell.angle_gamma   90.00
#
_symmetry.space_group_name_H-M   'P 1'
#
loop_
_entity.id
_entity.type
_entity.pdbx_description
1 polymer ?
#
loop_
_entity_poly.entity_id
_entity_poly.type
_entity_poly.pdbx_seq_one_letter_code
_entity_poly.pdbx_strand_id
1 'polypeptide(L)' 'MVQELAQIDEIVGKYAGDKSALIQVLLDAQCQNRWLPKDILKGVSQRLGVPLTQT' A
#
# COMPACT_ATOMS: atom_id res chain seq x y z
N MET A 1 -14.47 -0.77 -3.96
CA MET A 1 -14.27 0.55 -3.29
C MET A 1 -13.99 0.42 -1.79
N VAL A 2 -14.84 -0.19 -0.95
CA VAL A 2 -14.59 -0.26 0.52
C VAL A 2 -13.67 -1.43 0.90
N GLN A 3 -13.75 -2.55 0.18
CA GLN A 3 -12.95 -3.76 0.48
C GLN A 3 -11.46 -3.58 0.16
N GLU A 4 -11.10 -2.87 -0.92
CA GLU A 4 -9.70 -2.63 -1.30
C GLU A 4 -8.97 -1.76 -0.26
N LEU A 5 -9.63 -0.77 0.32
CA LEU A 5 -9.03 0.11 1.34
C LEU A 5 -8.79 -0.63 2.66
N ALA A 6 -9.72 -1.49 3.06
CA ALA A 6 -9.57 -2.32 4.26
C ALA A 6 -8.38 -3.30 4.13
N GLN A 7 -8.15 -3.85 2.93
CA GLN A 7 -6.99 -4.69 2.67
C GLN A 7 -5.67 -3.92 2.75
N ILE A 8 -5.61 -2.68 2.22
CA ILE A 8 -4.41 -1.85 2.34
C ILE A 8 -4.10 -1.55 3.80
N ASP A 9 -5.11 -1.24 4.62
CA ASP A 9 -4.93 -1.01 6.05
C ASP A 9 -4.36 -2.24 6.76
N GLU A 10 -4.86 -3.44 6.42
CA GLU A 10 -4.32 -4.68 6.97
C GLU A 10 -2.86 -4.89 6.55
N ILE A 11 -2.55 -4.69 5.26
CA ILE A 11 -1.19 -4.85 4.73
C ILE A 11 -0.24 -3.87 5.40
N VAL A 12 -0.56 -2.57 5.43
CA VAL A 12 0.28 -1.56 6.07
C VAL A 12 0.43 -1.83 7.56
N GLY A 13 -0.64 -2.31 8.22
CA GLY A 13 -0.63 -2.73 9.61
C GLY A 13 0.35 -3.87 9.90
N LYS A 14 0.49 -4.86 9.00
CA LYS A 14 1.49 -5.95 9.13
C LYS A 14 2.92 -5.44 9.26
N TYR A 15 3.21 -4.29 8.67
CA TYR A 15 4.53 -3.64 8.71
C TYR A 15 4.57 -2.45 9.67
N ALA A 16 3.61 -2.32 10.59
CA ALA A 16 3.50 -1.23 11.57
C ALA A 16 3.55 0.18 10.96
N GLY A 17 3.17 0.34 9.69
CA GLY A 17 3.27 1.63 8.99
C GLY A 17 4.71 2.09 8.75
N ASP A 18 5.70 1.20 8.80
CA ASP A 18 7.10 1.55 8.57
C ASP A 18 7.37 1.87 7.09
N LYS A 19 7.84 3.10 6.83
CA LYS A 19 8.15 3.58 5.47
C LYS A 19 9.27 2.78 4.81
N SER A 20 10.17 2.18 5.59
CA SER A 20 11.23 1.30 5.08
C SER A 20 10.67 0.00 4.48
N ALA A 21 9.46 -0.40 4.91
CA ALA A 21 8.75 -1.57 4.40
C ALA A 21 7.94 -1.28 3.13
N LEU A 22 8.07 -0.09 2.50
CA LEU A 22 7.31 0.30 1.31
C LEU A 22 7.33 -0.78 0.21
N ILE A 23 8.49 -1.36 -0.09
CA ILE A 23 8.61 -2.41 -1.11
C ILE A 23 7.80 -3.65 -0.72
N GLN A 24 7.86 -4.07 0.55
CA GLN A 24 7.12 -5.23 1.04
C GLN A 24 5.60 -5.00 1.01
N VAL A 25 5.16 -3.80 1.41
CA VAL A 25 3.75 -3.39 1.32
C VAL A 25 3.25 -3.43 -0.13
N LEU A 26 4.05 -2.92 -1.09
CA LEU A 26 3.69 -2.94 -2.51
C LEU A 26 3.61 -4.37 -3.07
N LEU A 27 4.56 -5.23 -2.69
CA LEU A 27 4.57 -6.63 -3.12
C LEU A 27 3.36 -7.40 -2.58
N ASP A 28 3.00 -7.21 -1.31
CA ASP A 28 1.83 -7.85 -0.69
C ASP A 28 0.54 -7.37 -1.35
N ALA A 29 0.43 -6.05 -1.58
CA ALA A 29 -0.71 -5.45 -2.27
C ALA A 29 -0.86 -5.97 -3.71
N GLN A 30 0.25 -6.15 -4.44
CA GLN A 30 0.27 -6.72 -5.78
C GLN A 30 -0.13 -8.19 -5.79
N CYS A 31 0.35 -8.98 -4.82
CA CYS A 31 0.01 -10.40 -4.69
C CYS A 31 -1.51 -10.59 -4.51
N GLN A 32 -2.13 -9.77 -3.66
CA GLN A 32 -3.57 -9.83 -3.40
C GLN A 32 -4.44 -9.36 -4.58
N ASN A 33 -4.02 -8.29 -5.27
CA ASN A 33 -4.82 -7.67 -6.32
C ASN A 33 -4.46 -8.12 -7.74
N ARG A 34 -3.43 -8.96 -7.91
CA ARG A 34 -2.78 -9.37 -9.19
C ARG A 34 -2.23 -8.22 -10.03
N TRP A 35 -2.56 -6.98 -9.70
CA TRP A 35 -2.13 -5.74 -10.32
C TRP A 35 -2.18 -4.62 -9.28
N LEU A 36 -1.38 -3.57 -9.46
CA LEU A 36 -1.36 -2.38 -8.61
C LEU A 36 -2.11 -1.24 -9.30
N PRO A 37 -3.45 -1.13 -9.16
CA PRO A 37 -4.18 0.02 -9.66
C PRO A 37 -3.77 1.29 -8.91
N LYS A 38 -3.96 2.44 -9.57
CA LYS A 38 -3.53 3.75 -9.07
C LYS A 38 -4.12 4.10 -7.69
N ASP A 39 -5.35 3.69 -7.42
CA ASP A 39 -6.01 3.97 -6.14
C ASP A 39 -5.38 3.19 -4.97
N ILE A 40 -4.84 1.99 -5.23
CA ILE A 40 -4.06 1.25 -4.24
C ILE A 40 -2.74 1.94 -3.94
N LEU A 41 -2.02 2.38 -4.98
CA LEU A 41 -0.78 3.14 -4.81
C LEU A 41 -1.00 4.43 -4.00
N LYS A 42 -2.10 5.14 -4.26
CA LYS A 42 -2.49 6.32 -3.46
C LYS A 42 -2.80 5.95 -2.01
N GLY A 43 -3.52 4.86 -1.78
CA GLY A 43 -3.82 4.39 -0.42
C GLY A 43 -2.55 4.06 0.36
N VAL A 44 -1.62 3.33 -0.24
CA VAL A 44 -0.31 3.00 0.34
C VAL A 44 0.49 4.28 0.63
N SER A 45 0.54 5.22 -0.33
CA SER A 45 1.20 6.52 -0.17
C SER A 45 0.66 7.32 1.02
N GLN A 46 -0.66 7.40 1.16
CA GLN A 46 -1.30 8.11 2.27
C GLN A 46 -1.04 7.44 3.63
N ARG A 47 -1.14 6.11 3.71
CA ARG A 47 -0.99 5.37 4.98
C ARG A 47 0.44 5.32 5.49
N LEU A 48 1.42 5.16 4.59
CA LEU A 48 2.84 5.22 4.94
C LEU A 48 3.38 6.66 4.99
N GLY A 49 2.61 7.65 4.53
CA GLY A 49 3.08 9.05 4.44
C GLY A 49 4.34 9.17 3.57
N VAL A 50 4.37 8.47 2.44
CA VAL A 50 5.43 8.52 1.43
C VAL A 50 4.89 9.16 0.15
N PRO A 51 5.69 9.95 -0.59
CA PRO A 51 5.23 10.55 -1.84
C PRO A 51 4.94 9.47 -2.89
N LEU A 52 3.90 9.68 -3.70
CA LEU A 52 3.50 8.75 -4.78
C LEU A 52 4.56 8.65 -5.89
N THR A 53 5.37 9.68 -6.05
CA THR A 53 6.48 9.74 -7.01
C THR A 53 7.70 10.29 -6.28
N GLN A 54 8.81 9.58 -6.32
CA GLN A 54 10.13 10.14 -6.02
C GLN A 54 10.88 10.30 -7.34
N THR A 55 11.25 11.54 -7.64
CA THR A 55 12.09 11.94 -8.79
C THR A 55 13.54 12.06 -8.38
#